data_AF-A0A1E5WDL8-F1
#
_entry.id   AF-A0A1E5WDL8-F1
#
_cell.length_a   1.000
_cell.length_b   1.000
_cell.length_c   1.000
_cell.angle_alpha   90.00
_cell.angle_beta   90.00
_cell.angle_gamma   90.00
#
_symmetry.space_group_name_H-M   'P 1'
#
loop_
_entity.id
_entity.type
_entity.pdbx_description
1 polymer ?
#
loop_
_entity_poly.entity_id
_entity_poly.type
_entity_poly.pdbx_seq_one_letter_code
_entity_poly.pdbx_strand_id
1 'polypeptide(L)'
;LGVAVPHIELKHVIAATIALKGLGGLLFILSSSLGAYLLLLYLAFVTPIVHDFYNYDMEKAEFAQIFGKFTQDLALIGALLFFLGMKNSIPKRQAKKKAAKAKTN
;
A
#
# COMPACT_ATOMS: atom_id res chain seq x y z
N LEU A 1 31.36 12.21 -11.14
CA LEU A 1 30.38 12.95 -10.30
C LEU A 1 29.80 11.98 -9.29
N GLY A 2 30.46 11.82 -8.15
CA GLY A 2 29.93 11.03 -7.04
C GLY A 2 28.88 11.87 -6.32
N VAL A 3 27.61 11.46 -6.41
CA VAL A 3 26.55 12.07 -5.61
C VAL A 3 26.89 11.82 -4.15
N ALA A 4 27.28 12.86 -3.42
CA ALA A 4 27.46 12.80 -1.98
C ALA A 4 26.10 12.43 -1.38
N VAL A 5 25.94 11.16 -1.03
CA VAL A 5 24.74 10.66 -0.37
C VAL A 5 24.64 11.42 0.96
N PRO A 6 23.58 12.21 1.19
CA PRO A 6 23.42 12.89 2.47
C PRO A 6 23.54 11.86 3.59
N HIS A 7 24.23 12.23 4.69
CA HIS A 7 24.38 11.40 5.91
C HIS A 7 23.04 11.23 6.66
N ILE A 8 21.97 10.95 5.94
CA ILE A 8 20.77 10.35 6.48
C ILE A 8 21.20 8.93 6.81
N GLU A 9 21.40 8.65 8.09
CA GLU A 9 21.72 7.30 8.53
C GLU A 9 20.66 6.34 7.98
N LEU A 10 21.10 5.43 7.12
CA LEU A 10 20.25 4.40 6.50
C LEU A 10 19.38 3.68 7.55
N LYS A 11 19.86 3.59 8.79
CA LYS A 11 19.13 3.10 9.97
C LYS A 11 17.79 3.81 10.18
N HIS A 12 17.73 5.13 10.06
CA HIS A 12 16.50 5.91 10.23
C HIS A 12 15.52 5.65 9.09
N VAL A 13 16.02 5.51 7.86
CA VAL A 13 15.19 5.19 6.69
C VAL A 13 14.59 3.80 6.84
N ILE A 14 15.40 2.81 7.23
CA ILE A 14 14.96 1.44 7.50
C ILE A 14 13.95 1.41 8.65
N ALA A 15 14.23 2.10 9.75
CA ALA A 15 13.31 2.19 10.88
C ALA A 15 11.97 2.83 10.48
N ALA A 16 12.02 3.91 9.71
CA ALA A 16 10.84 4.57 9.19
C ALA A 16 10.05 3.66 8.24
N THR A 17 10.70 2.88 7.36
CA THR A 17 10.01 1.95 6.46
C THR A 17 9.37 0.79 7.23
N ILE A 18 10.05 0.24 8.23
CA ILE A 18 9.49 -0.80 9.10
C ILE A 18 8.29 -0.25 9.87
N ALA A 19 8.42 0.94 10.47
CA ALA A 19 7.33 1.58 11.19
C ALA A 19 6.14 1.89 10.27
N LEU A 20 6.39 2.42 9.07
CA LEU A 20 5.35 2.71 8.07
C LEU A 20 4.61 1.45 7.64
N LYS A 21 5.34 0.36 7.36
CA LYS A 21 4.75 -0.94 7.01
C LYS A 21 3.92 -1.51 8.15
N GLY A 22 4.47 -1.49 9.38
CA GLY A 22 3.80 -2.01 10.57
C GLY A 22 2.53 -1.22 10.91
N LEU A 23 2.64 0.10 10.96
CA LEU A 23 1.52 0.99 11.25
C LEU A 23 0.45 0.93 10.15
N GLY A 24 0.88 0.97 8.88
CA GLY A 24 -0.01 0.82 7.73
C GLY A 24 -0.77 -0.51 7.76
N GLY A 25 -0.07 -1.62 8.02
CA GLY A 25 -0.67 -2.95 8.16
C GLY A 25 -1.67 -3.03 9.31
N LEU A 26 -1.30 -2.54 10.49
CA LEU A 26 -2.18 -2.54 11.65
C LEU A 26 -3.47 -1.72 11.41
N LEU A 27 -3.32 -0.51 10.88
CA LEU A 27 -4.46 0.35 10.55
C LEU A 27 -5.33 -0.25 9.44
N PHE A 28 -4.73 -0.93 8.47
CA PHE A 28 -5.46 -1.59 7.38
C PHE A 28 -6.34 -2.74 7.91
N ILE A 29 -5.85 -3.57 8.83
CA ILE A 29 -6.63 -4.64 9.47
C ILE A 29 -7.86 -4.07 10.22
N LEU A 30 -7.71 -2.90 10.85
CA LEU A 30 -8.83 -2.16 11.46
C LEU A 30 -9.76 -1.50 10.44
N SER A 31 -9.64 -1.86 9.16
CA SER A 31 -10.42 -1.32 8.05
C SER A 31 -10.25 0.20 7.90
N SER A 32 -9.10 0.77 8.24
CA SER A 32 -8.81 2.19 8.04
C SER A 32 -8.34 2.49 6.61
N SER A 33 -8.96 3.48 5.96
CA SER A 33 -8.49 3.98 4.66
C SER A 33 -7.08 4.58 4.76
N LEU A 34 -6.73 5.19 5.90
CA LEU A 34 -5.36 5.69 6.15
C LEU A 34 -4.34 4.57 6.14
N GLY A 35 -4.68 3.39 6.69
CA GLY A 35 -3.80 2.22 6.64
C GLY A 35 -3.50 1.78 5.21
N ALA A 36 -4.50 1.78 4.34
CA ALA A 36 -4.32 1.49 2.92
C ALA A 36 -3.41 2.51 2.22
N TYR A 37 -3.58 3.82 2.49
CA TYR A 37 -2.71 4.86 1.94
C TYR A 37 -1.26 4.74 2.42
N LEU A 38 -1.04 4.45 3.71
CA LEU A 38 0.30 4.27 4.27
C LEU A 38 1.00 3.04 3.67
N LEU A 39 0.26 1.95 3.44
CA LEU A 39 0.79 0.78 2.75
C LEU A 39 1.11 1.09 1.28
N LEU A 40 0.22 1.79 0.56
CA LEU A 40 0.50 2.21 -0.82
C LEU A 40 1.75 3.10 -0.92
N LEU A 41 1.94 4.00 0.04
CA LEU A 41 3.14 4.83 0.13
C LEU A 41 4.39 3.97 0.35
N TYR A 42 4.33 3.02 1.29
CA TYR A 42 5.42 2.06 1.52
C TYR A 42 5.77 1.29 0.23
N LEU A 43 4.77 0.73 -0.46
CA LEU A 43 4.98 -0.01 -1.70
C LEU A 43 5.59 0.89 -2.78
N ALA A 44 5.07 2.12 -2.99
CA ALA A 44 5.59 3.03 -4.00
C ALA A 44 7.09 3.38 -3.83
N PHE A 45 7.58 3.42 -2.59
CA PHE A 45 9.01 3.66 -2.32
C PHE A 45 9.85 2.39 -2.38
N VAL A 46 9.37 1.26 -1.84
CA VAL A 46 10.16 0.03 -1.75
C VAL A 46 10.22 -0.70 -3.08
N THR A 47 9.15 -0.68 -3.87
CA THR A 47 9.08 -1.41 -5.14
C THR A 47 10.19 -1.01 -6.12
N PRO A 48 10.44 0.28 -6.44
CA PRO A 48 11.54 0.65 -7.34
C PRO A 48 12.95 0.49 -6.74
N ILE A 49 13.08 0.48 -5.40
CA ILE A 49 14.38 0.31 -4.73
C ILE A 49 14.78 -1.17 -4.68
N VAL A 50 13.82 -2.08 -4.45
CA VAL A 50 14.08 -3.50 -4.19
C VAL A 50 13.98 -4.35 -5.46
N HIS A 51 13.22 -3.90 -6.47
CA HIS A 51 13.02 -4.66 -7.71
C HIS A 51 13.93 -4.13 -8.81
N ASP A 52 15.19 -4.54 -8.74
CA ASP A 52 16.24 -4.25 -9.72
C ASP A 52 16.25 -5.22 -10.90
N PHE A 53 15.15 -5.95 -11.13
CA PHE A 53 15.01 -6.95 -12.22
C PHE A 53 15.37 -6.41 -13.60
N TYR A 54 15.29 -5.10 -13.83
CA TYR A 54 15.74 -4.45 -15.07
C TYR A 54 17.24 -4.61 -15.35
N ASN A 55 18.05 -4.95 -14.34
CA ASN A 55 19.49 -5.16 -14.47
C ASN A 55 19.85 -6.62 -14.78
N TYR A 56 18.88 -7.54 -14.82
CA TYR A 56 19.11 -8.96 -15.04
C TYR A 56 18.52 -9.43 -16.36
N ASP A 57 19.24 -10.30 -17.07
CA ASP A 57 18.71 -10.96 -18.26
C ASP A 57 17.51 -11.86 -17.89
N MET A 58 16.49 -11.84 -18.75
CA MET A 58 15.23 -12.56 -18.52
C MET A 58 15.40 -14.08 -18.39
N GLU A 59 16.54 -14.62 -18.86
CA GLU A 59 16.87 -16.05 -18.80
C GLU A 59 17.44 -16.48 -17.44
N LYS A 60 17.78 -15.52 -16.56
CA LYS A 60 18.30 -15.83 -15.22
C LYS A 60 17.16 -16.13 -14.25
N ALA A 61 17.36 -17.15 -13.42
CA ALA A 61 16.43 -17.49 -12.34
C ALA A 61 16.18 -16.32 -11.38
N GLU A 62 17.18 -15.45 -11.19
CA GLU A 62 17.11 -14.24 -10.37
C GLU A 62 16.05 -13.26 -10.90
N PHE A 63 15.96 -13.09 -12.22
CA PHE A 63 14.92 -12.27 -12.85
C PHE A 63 13.53 -12.81 -12.52
N ALA A 64 13.30 -14.11 -12.71
CA ALA A 64 11.99 -14.73 -12.45
C ALA A 64 11.57 -14.59 -10.97
N GLN A 65 12.52 -14.71 -10.04
CA GLN A 65 12.25 -14.53 -8.61
C GLN A 65 11.93 -13.07 -8.26
N ILE A 66 12.72 -12.11 -8.73
CA ILE A 66 12.50 -10.68 -8.45
C ILE A 66 11.22 -10.20 -9.14
N PHE A 67 10.97 -10.60 -10.39
CA PHE A 67 9.73 -10.31 -11.11
C PHE A 67 8.50 -10.94 -10.43
N GLY A 68 8.63 -12.17 -9.91
CA GLY A 68 7.59 -12.80 -9.09
C GLY A 68 7.22 -11.96 -7.86
N LYS A 69 8.22 -11.44 -7.13
CA LYS A 69 7.97 -10.53 -5.99
C LYS A 69 7.35 -9.21 -6.43
N PHE A 70 7.81 -8.65 -7.54
CA PHE A 70 7.26 -7.42 -8.11
C PHE A 70 5.77 -7.56 -8.46
N THR A 71 5.41 -8.66 -9.13
CA THR A 71 4.01 -8.94 -9.48
C THR A 71 3.15 -9.18 -8.25
N GLN A 72 3.69 -9.81 -7.20
CA GLN A 72 3.00 -9.95 -5.92
C GLN A 72 2.75 -8.58 -5.26
N ASP A 73 3.73 -7.67 -5.28
CA ASP A 73 3.57 -6.30 -4.79
C ASP A 73 2.53 -5.52 -5.62
N LEU A 74 2.51 -5.69 -6.94
CA LEU A 74 1.46 -5.13 -7.81
C LEU A 74 0.06 -5.66 -7.46
N ALA A 75 -0.06 -6.96 -7.20
CA ALA A 75 -1.34 -7.55 -6.78
C ALA A 75 -1.81 -6.95 -5.45
N LEU A 76 -0.90 -6.71 -4.51
CA LEU A 76 -1.20 -6.05 -3.24
C LEU A 76 -1.64 -4.59 -3.47
N ILE A 77 -0.96 -3.83 -4.33
CA ILE A 77 -1.38 -2.48 -4.73
C ILE A 77 -2.82 -2.51 -5.27
N GLY A 78 -3.12 -3.44 -6.18
CA GLY A 78 -4.46 -3.62 -6.74
C GLY A 78 -5.52 -3.89 -5.67
N ALA A 79 -5.22 -4.77 -4.71
CA ALA A 79 -6.11 -5.07 -3.60
C ALA A 79 -6.37 -3.86 -2.68
N LEU A 80 -5.33 -3.07 -2.39
CA LEU A 80 -5.45 -1.85 -1.57
C LEU A 80 -6.27 -0.77 -2.28
N LEU A 81 -6.06 -0.57 -3.59
CA LEU A 81 -6.85 0.34 -4.41
C LEU A 81 -8.31 -0.10 -4.50
N PHE A 82 -8.56 -1.40 -4.65
CA PHE A 82 -9.91 -1.96 -4.65
C PHE A 82 -10.62 -1.69 -3.32
N PHE A 83 -9.95 -1.97 -2.19
CA PHE A 83 -10.48 -1.67 -0.85
C PHE A 83 -10.81 -0.18 -0.67
N LEU A 84 -9.94 0.71 -1.15
CA LEU A 84 -10.17 2.14 -1.09
C LEU A 84 -11.35 2.57 -1.96
N GLY A 85 -11.44 2.02 -3.17
CA GLY A 85 -12.56 2.23 -4.11
C GLY A 85 -13.88 1.77 -3.52
N MET A 86 -13.93 0.60 -2.89
CA MET A 86 -15.10 0.09 -2.18
C MET A 86 -15.51 1.00 -1.01
N LYS A 87 -14.57 1.48 -0.21
CA LYS A 87 -14.88 2.36 0.93
C LYS A 87 -15.43 3.73 0.51
N ASN A 88 -15.04 4.23 -0.67
CA ASN A 88 -15.60 5.46 -1.22
C ASN A 88 -16.90 5.24 -2.00
N SER A 89 -17.13 4.06 -2.57
CA SER A 89 -18.33 3.74 -3.34
C SER A 89 -19.49 3.21 -2.51
N ILE A 90 -19.24 2.62 -1.33
CA ILE A 90 -20.28 2.28 -0.36
C ILE A 90 -20.82 3.60 0.20
N PRO A 91 -22.02 4.02 -0.20
CA PRO A 91 -22.50 5.31 0.22
C PRO A 91 -22.85 5.19 1.70
N LYS A 92 -22.24 6.05 2.53
CA LYS A 92 -22.73 6.43 3.87
C LYS A 92 -24.24 6.79 3.90
N ARG A 93 -24.93 6.81 2.75
CA ARG A 93 -26.38 7.03 2.57
C ARG A 93 -27.27 6.10 3.39
N GLN A 94 -26.87 4.88 3.74
CA GLN A 94 -27.76 4.03 4.55
C GLN A 94 -27.79 4.38 6.04
N ALA A 95 -26.80 5.09 6.57
CA ALA A 95 -26.81 5.52 7.97
C ALA A 95 -27.77 6.70 8.26
N LYS A 96 -28.34 7.34 7.22
CA LYS A 96 -29.27 8.48 7.34
C LYS A 96 -30.72 8.18 6.92
N LYS A 97 -31.15 6.92 6.86
CA LYS A 97 -32.59 6.55 6.81
C LYS A 97 -33.06 5.93 8.12
N LYS A 98 -32.86 6.66 9.23
CA LYS A 98 -33.70 6.54 10.43
C LYS A 98 -34.37 7.89 10.68
N ALA A 99 -35.49 8.13 10.01
CA ALA A 99 -36.62 9.02 10.37
C ALA A 99 -37.55 9.11 9.15
N ALA A 100 -38.88 8.95 9.23
CA ALA A 100 -39.77 8.68 10.36
C ALA A 100 -40.87 7.71 9.88
N LYS A 101 -41.22 6.72 10.70
CA LYS A 101 -42.53 6.07 10.58
C LYS A 101 -43.55 7.07 11.13
N ALA A 102 -44.35 7.68 10.27
CA ALA A 102 -45.64 8.23 10.68
C ALA A 102 -46.72 7.22 10.25
N LYS A 103 -47.46 6.71 11.25
CA LYS A 103 -48.59 5.81 11.06
C LYS A 103 -49.79 6.58 10.50
N THR A 104 -50.62 5.88 9.73
CA THR A 104 -51.94 6.28 9.21
C THR A 104 -52.93 6.68 10.31
N ASN A 105 -53.74 7.71 10.06
CA ASN A 105 -55.21 7.72 10.13
C ASN A 105 -55.72 8.87 9.25
#